data_AF-A0A6G8S1L6-F1
#
_entry.id   AF-A0A6G8S1L6-F1
#
_cell.length_a   1.000
_cell.length_b   1.000
_cell.length_c   1.000
_cell.angle_alpha   90.00
_cell.angle_beta   90.00
_cell.angle_gamma   90.00
#
_symmetry.space_group_name_H-M   'P 1'
#
loop_
_entity.id
_entity.type
_entity.pdbx_description
1 polymer ?
#
loop_
_entity_poly.entity_id
_entity_poly.type
_entity_poly.pdbx_seq_one_letter_code
_entity_poly.pdbx_strand_id
1 'polypeptide(L)'
;MLTILVEIIMGVFIANYRASEHPIITLLIRGLLVAIAIFIYGIYLSYDENEKFDLVFVTMVSLGIGLLVTLALFIIEYFFKWLETNKS
;
A
#
# COMPACT_ATOMS: atom_id res chain seq x y z
N MET A 1 1.58 -10.30 -12.90
CA MET A 1 0.19 -10.69 -12.55
C MET A 1 -0.28 -10.09 -11.23
N LEU A 2 0.55 -10.03 -10.17
CA LEU A 2 0.20 -9.40 -8.89
C LEU A 2 -0.21 -7.93 -9.01
N THR A 3 0.44 -7.16 -9.90
CA THR A 3 0.09 -5.76 -10.21
C THR A 3 -1.34 -5.60 -10.72
N ILE A 4 -1.79 -6.47 -11.63
CA ILE A 4 -3.16 -6.47 -12.17
C ILE A 4 -4.18 -6.73 -11.05
N LEU A 5 -3.87 -7.63 -10.13
CA LEU A 5 -4.74 -7.93 -8.97
C LEU A 5 -4.86 -6.72 -8.03
N VAL A 6 -3.75 -6.03 -7.74
CA VAL A 6 -3.75 -4.78 -6.95
C VAL A 6 -4.59 -3.71 -7.64
N GLU A 7 -4.48 -3.58 -8.96
CA GLU A 7 -5.23 -2.64 -9.77
C GLU A 7 -6.74 -2.91 -9.74
N ILE A 8 -7.15 -4.18 -9.83
CA ILE A 8 -8.56 -4.58 -9.75
C ILE A 8 -9.13 -4.26 -8.35
N ILE A 9 -8.40 -4.57 -7.27
CA ILE A 9 -8.87 -4.28 -5.90
C ILE A 9 -8.99 -2.76 -5.69
N MET A 10 -8.01 -2.00 -6.16
CA MET A 10 -8.06 -0.54 -6.15
C MET A 10 -9.24 0.01 -6.96
N GLY A 11 -9.49 -0.53 -8.16
CA GLY A 11 -10.61 -0.15 -9.01
C GLY A 11 -11.96 -0.41 -8.35
N VAL A 12 -12.13 -1.56 -7.70
CA VAL A 12 -13.33 -1.88 -6.92
C VAL A 12 -13.49 -0.91 -5.74
N PHE A 13 -12.40 -0.56 -5.04
CA PHE A 13 -12.46 0.41 -3.95
C PHE A 13 -12.83 1.82 -4.42
N ILE A 14 -12.27 2.28 -5.53
CA ILE A 14 -12.57 3.60 -6.11
C ILE A 14 -14.01 3.66 -6.64
N ALA A 15 -14.52 2.55 -7.19
CA ALA A 15 -15.89 2.48 -7.70
C ALA A 15 -16.94 2.38 -6.58
N ASN A 16 -16.62 1.68 -5.48
CA ASN A 16 -17.58 1.38 -4.42
C ASN A 16 -17.56 2.42 -3.28
N TYR A 17 -16.38 2.94 -2.94
CA TYR A 17 -16.24 4.11 -2.07
C TYR A 17 -15.97 5.30 -2.96
N ARG A 18 -16.85 6.31 -2.96
CA ARG A 18 -16.58 7.62 -3.57
C ARG A 18 -15.26 8.14 -2.99
N ALA A 19 -14.14 7.86 -3.66
CA ALA A 19 -12.81 8.01 -3.07
C ALA A 19 -12.49 9.47 -2.69
N SER A 20 -13.19 10.42 -3.28
CA SER A 20 -13.15 11.84 -2.94
C SER A 20 -13.78 12.16 -1.57
N GLU A 21 -14.76 11.37 -1.10
CA GLU A 21 -15.45 11.59 0.17
C GLU A 21 -14.64 11.02 1.36
N HIS A 22 -13.77 10.03 1.13
CA HIS A 22 -12.99 9.37 2.18
C HIS A 22 -11.51 9.15 1.82
N PRO A 23 -10.73 10.24 1.61
CA PRO A 23 -9.33 10.16 1.18
C PRO A 23 -8.45 9.36 2.16
N ILE A 24 -8.71 9.46 3.47
CA ILE A 24 -7.97 8.72 4.50
C ILE A 24 -8.19 7.20 4.36
N ILE A 25 -9.42 6.77 4.06
CA ILE A 25 -9.74 5.34 3.93
C ILE A 25 -9.02 4.79 2.69
N THR A 26 -9.08 5.50 1.57
CA THR A 26 -8.37 5.13 0.33
C THR A 26 -6.86 5.02 0.53
N LEU A 27 -6.27 5.92 1.31
CA LEU A 27 -4.86 5.88 1.66
C LEU A 27 -4.50 4.64 2.49
N LEU A 28 -5.29 4.33 3.52
CA LEU A 28 -5.08 3.14 4.37
C LEU A 28 -5.17 1.83 3.57
N ILE A 29 -6.15 1.73 2.67
CA ILE A 29 -6.31 0.54 1.81
C ILE A 29 -5.11 0.36 0.88
N ARG A 30 -4.60 1.45 0.29
CA ARG A 30 -3.38 1.43 -0.54
C ARG A 30 -2.19 0.90 0.26
N GLY A 31 -1.98 1.45 1.45
CA GLY A 31 -0.94 1.01 2.37
C GLY A 31 -1.03 -0.48 2.72
N LEU A 32 -2.24 -0.93 3.04
CA LEU A 32 -2.53 -2.32 3.37
C LEU A 32 -2.27 -3.26 2.18
N LEU A 33 -2.67 -2.87 0.97
CA LEU A 33 -2.42 -3.67 -0.24
C LEU A 33 -0.93 -3.81 -0.53
N VAL A 34 -0.15 -2.74 -0.32
CA VAL A 34 1.31 -2.77 -0.48
C VAL A 34 1.93 -3.71 0.57
N ALA A 35 1.50 -3.64 1.83
CA ALA A 35 1.97 -4.54 2.88
C ALA A 35 1.69 -6.02 2.54
N ILE A 36 0.47 -6.33 2.07
CA ILE A 36 0.08 -7.67 1.66
C ILE A 36 0.93 -8.15 0.47
N ALA A 37 1.16 -7.29 -0.53
CA ALA A 37 1.96 -7.64 -1.70
C ALA A 37 3.41 -7.96 -1.31
N ILE A 38 4.02 -7.16 -0.44
CA ILE A 38 5.38 -7.37 0.06
C ILE A 38 5.47 -8.62 0.93
N PHE A 39 4.44 -8.89 1.75
CA PHE A 39 4.38 -10.10 2.56
C PHE A 39 4.34 -11.37 1.70
N ILE A 40 3.48 -11.39 0.67
CA ILE A 40 3.39 -12.50 -0.29
C ILE A 40 4.72 -12.66 -1.04
N TYR A 41 5.35 -11.55 -1.44
CA TYR A 41 6.65 -11.59 -2.10
C TYR A 41 7.75 -12.15 -1.19
N GLY A 42 7.78 -11.76 0.09
CA GLY A 42 8.72 -12.29 1.07
C GLY A 42 8.57 -13.80 1.29
N ILE A 43 7.33 -14.31 1.33
CA ILE A 43 7.07 -15.76 1.37
C ILE A 43 7.62 -16.44 0.12
N TYR A 44 7.38 -15.86 -1.06
CA TYR A 44 7.84 -16.42 -2.33
C TYR A 44 9.38 -16.48 -2.40
N LEU A 45 10.06 -15.40 -1.98
CA LEU A 45 11.52 -15.33 -1.98
C LEU A 45 12.13 -16.41 -1.08
N SER A 46 11.60 -16.59 0.13
CA SER A 46 12.11 -17.61 1.05
C SER A 46 11.82 -19.04 0.61
N TYR A 47 10.77 -19.26 -0.19
CA TYR A 47 10.53 -20.56 -0.81
C TYR A 47 11.57 -20.90 -1.88
N ASP A 48 12.01 -19.90 -2.66
CA ASP A 48 13.01 -20.08 -3.73
C ASP A 48 14.43 -20.30 -3.15
N GLU A 49 14.80 -19.54 -2.12
CA GLU A 49 16.15 -19.57 -1.54
C GLU A 49 16.38 -20.72 -0.53
N ASN A 50 15.37 -21.54 -0.19
CA ASN A 50 15.42 -22.57 0.86
C ASN A 50 15.94 -22.06 2.22
N GLU A 51 15.86 -20.76 2.47
CA GLU A 51 16.26 -20.17 3.74
C GLU A 51 15.25 -20.53 4.83
N LYS A 52 15.69 -20.46 6.09
CA LYS A 52 14.79 -20.62 7.25
C LYS A 52 13.81 -19.47 7.25
N PHE A 53 12.62 -19.71 6.72
CA PHE A 53 11.54 -18.75 6.67
C PHE A 53 11.12 -18.33 8.09
N ASP A 54 11.50 -17.12 8.49
CA ASP A 54 11.01 -16.49 9.71
C ASP A 54 9.78 -15.64 9.40
N LEU A 55 8.61 -16.22 9.65
CA LEU A 55 7.32 -15.59 9.43
C LEU A 55 7.17 -14.28 10.22
N VAL A 56 7.77 -14.19 11.42
CA VAL A 56 7.69 -12.99 12.26
C VAL A 56 8.48 -11.85 11.62
N PHE A 57 9.70 -12.15 11.15
CA PHE A 57 10.54 -11.16 10.47
C PHE A 57 9.87 -10.63 9.20
N VAL A 58 9.35 -11.52 8.34
CA VAL A 58 8.69 -11.13 7.09
C VAL A 58 7.43 -10.31 7.34
N THR A 59 6.67 -10.63 8.40
CA THR A 59 5.50 -9.84 8.81
C THR A 59 5.90 -8.45 9.32
N MET A 60 6.98 -8.36 10.10
CA MET A 60 7.45 -7.09 10.66
C MET A 60 7.96 -6.15 9.55
N VAL A 61 8.70 -6.69 8.60
CA VAL A 61 9.21 -5.94 7.43
C VAL A 61 8.07 -5.50 6.52
N SER A 62 7.10 -6.38 6.22
CA SER A 62 5.98 -6.05 5.35
C SER A 62 5.08 -4.95 5.93
N LEU A 63 4.80 -5.01 7.24
CA LEU A 63 4.06 -3.95 7.94
C LEU A 63 4.86 -2.64 8.01
N GLY A 64 6.17 -2.72 8.27
CA GLY A 64 7.05 -1.56 8.30
C GLY A 64 7.08 -0.82 6.96
N ILE A 65 7.27 -1.55 5.86
CA ILE A 65 7.28 -0.95 4.52
C ILE A 65 5.89 -0.45 4.14
N GLY A 66 4.82 -1.19 4.47
CA GLY A 66 3.45 -0.75 4.25
C GLY A 66 3.13 0.58 4.94
N LEU A 67 3.55 0.75 6.19
CA LEU A 67 3.41 2.00 6.94
C LEU A 67 4.22 3.13 6.33
N LEU A 68 5.48 2.87 5.94
CA LEU A 68 6.33 3.88 5.31
C LEU A 68 5.74 4.38 3.99
N VAL A 69 5.22 3.48 3.15
CA VAL A 69 4.55 3.83 1.89
C VAL A 69 3.29 4.64 2.16
N THR A 70 2.51 4.28 3.18
CA THR A 70 1.32 5.05 3.59
C THR A 70 1.68 6.47 4.01
N LEU A 71 2.72 6.63 4.82
CA LEU A 71 3.22 7.94 5.26
C LEU A 71 3.74 8.77 4.07
N ALA A 72 4.49 8.16 3.16
CA ALA A 72 5.00 8.84 1.97
C ALA A 72 3.85 9.36 1.09
N LEU A 73 2.84 8.53 0.85
CA LEU A 73 1.64 8.93 0.08
C LEU A 73 0.87 10.05 0.78
N PHE A 74 0.77 10.02 2.11
CA PHE A 74 0.12 11.08 2.88
C PHE A 74 0.82 12.43 2.71
N ILE A 75 2.16 12.43 2.77
CA ILE A 75 2.97 13.65 2.56
C ILE A 75 2.77 14.18 1.14
N ILE A 76 2.73 13.30 0.14
CA ILE A 76 2.48 13.68 -1.26
C ILE A 76 1.09 14.31 -1.41
N GLU A 77 0.03 13.69 -0.87
CA GLU A 77 -1.33 14.25 -0.90
C GLU A 77 -1.39 15.63 -0.24
N TYR A 78 -0.76 15.79 0.93
CA TYR A 78 -0.71 17.06 1.63
C TYR A 78 0.01 18.15 0.80
N PHE A 79 1.14 17.79 0.19
CA PHE A 79 1.90 18.68 -0.67
C PHE A 79 1.10 19.15 -1.90
N PHE A 80 0.41 18.22 -2.58
CA PHE A 80 -0.45 18.57 -3.72
C PHE A 80 -1.62 19.46 -3.30
N LYS A 81 -2.28 19.17 -2.17
CA LYS A 81 -3.37 20.00 -1.65
C LYS A 81 -2.90 21.41 -1.29
N TRP A 82 -1.71 21.53 -0.69
CA TRP A 82 -1.09 22.83 -0.41
C TRP A 82 -0.82 23.61 -1.70
N LEU A 83 -0.29 22.95 -2.73
CA LEU A 83 0.03 23.57 -4.02
C LEU A 83 -1.23 24.05 -4.75
N GLU A 84 -2.32 23.29 -4.67
CA GLU A 84 -3.62 23.67 -5.23
C GLU A 84 -4.22 24.89 -4.50
N THR A 85 -4.14 24.92 -3.17
CA THR A 85 -4.62 26.05 -2.36
C THR A 85 -3.86 27.34 -2.66
N ASN A 86 -2.55 27.26 -2.93
CA ASN A 86 -1.70 28.43 -3.18
C ASN A 86 -1.75 28.94 -4.63
N LYS A 87 -2.50 28.26 -5.51
CA LYS A 87 -2.72 28.64 -6.93
C LYS A 87 -4.06 29.35 -7.18
N SER A 88 -4.95 29.39 -6.18
CA SER A 88 -6.21 30.16 -6.21
C SER A 88 -6.01 31.57 -5.64
#